data_AF-A0A6L4ZSH9-F1
#
_entry.id   AF-A0A6L4ZSH9-F1
#
_cell.length_a   1.000
_cell.length_b   1.000
_cell.length_c   1.000
_cell.angle_alpha   90.00
_cell.angle_beta   90.00
_cell.angle_gamma   90.00
#
_symmetry.space_group_name_H-M   'P 1'
#
loop_
_entity.id
_entity.type
_entity.pdbx_description
1 polymer ?
#
loop_
_entity_poly.entity_id
_entity_poly.type
_entity_poly.pdbx_seq_one_letter_code
_entity_poly.pdbx_strand_id
1 'polypeptide(L)'
;MGWNSKCPEGGPAGFTNSTAAVVVGNGDFSQSVYVTEPTDVTKWAYTYVDYTDTNMQKWRLCVVGHAHMKDGKYETPGNSFIPGWEGWDTPTPVPDAKQIAGLPCAGSFPDNARYPAKLA
;
A
#
# COMPACT_ATOMS: atom_id res chain seq x y z
N MET A 1 -13.93 -11.52 0.40
CA MET A 1 -12.62 -11.19 -0.18
C MET A 1 -11.60 -12.16 0.36
N GLY A 2 -10.47 -12.30 -0.32
CA GLY A 2 -9.40 -13.20 0.06
C GLY A 2 -8.07 -12.78 -0.53
N TRP A 3 -6.99 -13.39 -0.03
CA TRP A 3 -5.68 -13.29 -0.64
C TRP A 3 -5.68 -14.02 -1.98
N ASN A 4 -5.25 -13.36 -3.05
CA ASN A 4 -5.23 -13.95 -4.39
C ASN A 4 -4.05 -14.90 -4.59
N SER A 5 -4.05 -15.60 -5.72
CA SER A 5 -3.04 -16.62 -6.07
C SER A 5 -1.62 -16.09 -6.27
N LYS A 6 -1.42 -14.76 -6.28
CA LYS A 6 -0.09 -14.15 -6.38
C LYS A 6 0.59 -14.04 -5.01
N CYS A 7 -0.11 -14.31 -3.92
CA CYS A 7 0.47 -14.34 -2.58
C CYS A 7 1.05 -15.73 -2.26
N PRO A 8 2.38 -15.94 -2.34
CA PRO A 8 2.98 -17.28 -2.24
C PRO A 8 2.78 -17.93 -0.87
N GLU A 9 2.72 -17.13 0.19
CA GLU A 9 2.52 -17.59 1.56
C GLU A 9 1.05 -17.45 2.02
N GLY A 10 0.14 -17.12 1.10
CA GLY A 10 -1.19 -16.64 1.44
C GLY A 10 -1.12 -15.26 2.10
N GLY A 11 -1.69 -15.11 3.29
CA GLY A 11 -1.55 -13.88 4.05
C GLY A 11 -2.01 -14.06 5.49
N PRO A 12 -2.03 -12.97 6.27
CA PRO A 12 -2.41 -12.98 7.67
C PRO A 12 -3.73 -13.72 7.94
N ALA A 13 -3.74 -14.57 8.97
CA ALA A 13 -4.96 -15.24 9.40
C ALA A 13 -5.99 -14.22 9.93
N GLY A 14 -7.27 -14.44 9.61
CA GLY A 14 -8.35 -13.56 10.05
C GLY A 14 -8.33 -12.16 9.43
N PHE A 15 -7.60 -11.95 8.33
CA PHE A 15 -7.56 -10.66 7.65
C PHE A 15 -8.94 -10.28 7.08
N THR A 16 -9.36 -9.04 7.31
CA THR A 16 -10.67 -8.51 6.89
C THR A 16 -10.52 -7.11 6.29
N ASN A 17 -11.59 -6.55 5.74
CA ASN A 17 -11.60 -5.18 5.22
C ASN A 17 -11.35 -4.13 6.31
N SER A 18 -11.80 -4.38 7.55
CA SER A 18 -11.49 -3.49 8.68
C SER A 18 -10.01 -3.58 9.03
N THR A 19 -9.41 -4.77 9.00
CA THR A 19 -7.94 -4.94 9.15
C THR A 19 -7.19 -4.22 8.04
N ALA A 20 -7.63 -4.35 6.79
CA ALA A 20 -7.02 -3.68 5.65
C ALA A 20 -7.04 -2.15 5.78
N ALA A 21 -8.16 -1.57 6.23
CA ALA A 21 -8.27 -0.14 6.50
C ALA A 21 -7.29 0.33 7.58
N VAL A 22 -7.13 -0.46 8.65
CA VAL A 22 -6.15 -0.16 9.72
C VAL A 22 -4.71 -0.23 9.19
N VAL A 23 -4.38 -1.26 8.40
CA VAL A 23 -3.05 -1.39 7.79
C VAL A 23 -2.74 -0.24 6.85
N VAL A 24 -3.70 0.17 6.02
CA VAL A 24 -3.55 1.38 5.17
C VAL A 24 -3.34 2.62 6.02
N GLY A 25 -4.11 2.80 7.10
CA GLY A 25 -3.99 3.96 8.00
C GLY A 25 -2.69 3.98 8.81
N ASN A 26 -1.97 2.86 8.91
CA ASN A 26 -0.66 2.75 9.55
C ASN A 26 0.50 2.86 8.54
N GLY A 27 0.23 3.05 7.25
CA GLY A 27 1.25 3.22 6.23
C GLY A 27 2.06 4.50 6.47
N ASP A 28 3.38 4.42 6.35
CA ASP A 28 4.26 5.60 6.37
C ASP A 28 4.91 5.78 4.99
N PHE A 29 4.37 6.70 4.20
CA PHE A 29 4.90 6.97 2.87
C PHE A 29 6.20 7.80 2.90
N SER A 30 6.66 8.32 4.05
CA SER A 30 8.02 8.88 4.14
C SER A 30 9.08 7.81 3.95
N GLN A 31 8.76 6.57 4.31
CA GLN A 31 9.61 5.38 4.15
C GLN A 31 9.27 4.61 2.86
N SER A 32 8.76 5.30 1.83
CA SER A 32 8.37 4.66 0.58
C SER A 32 9.55 3.91 -0.05
N VAL A 33 9.33 2.64 -0.37
CA VAL A 33 10.32 1.76 -1.01
C VAL A 33 10.32 1.89 -2.53
N TYR A 34 9.22 2.41 -3.08
CA TYR A 34 9.07 2.72 -4.49
C TYR A 34 8.08 3.87 -4.68
N VAL A 35 8.45 4.82 -5.53
CA VAL A 35 7.60 5.95 -5.96
C VAL A 35 7.71 6.02 -7.48
N THR A 36 6.58 5.98 -8.18
CA THR A 36 6.64 6.02 -9.64
C THR A 36 7.05 7.35 -10.21
N GLU A 37 7.56 7.27 -11.44
CA GLU A 37 7.46 8.39 -12.36
C GLU A 37 6.01 8.91 -12.43
N PRO A 38 5.80 10.22 -12.29
CA PRO A 38 4.49 10.83 -12.44
C PRO A 38 3.94 10.53 -13.83
N THR A 39 2.75 9.92 -13.89
CA THR A 39 1.94 9.88 -15.11
C THR A 39 1.00 11.07 -15.12
N ASP A 40 0.41 11.42 -16.26
CA ASP A 40 -0.53 12.55 -16.36
C ASP A 40 -1.75 12.46 -15.43
N VAL A 41 -2.00 11.31 -14.79
CA VAL A 41 -3.19 11.05 -13.97
C VAL A 41 -2.86 10.69 -12.53
N THR A 42 -1.87 9.83 -12.31
CA THR A 42 -1.63 9.23 -10.99
C THR A 42 -0.15 9.12 -10.69
N LYS A 43 0.19 9.46 -9.45
CA LYS A 43 1.45 9.11 -8.81
C LYS A 43 1.15 8.13 -7.69
N TRP A 44 1.90 7.04 -7.61
CA TRP A 44 1.71 6.07 -6.55
C TRP A 44 3.01 5.78 -5.82
N ALA A 45 2.87 5.44 -4.54
CA ALA A 45 3.97 5.08 -3.67
C ALA A 45 3.65 3.78 -2.92
N TYR A 46 4.71 3.07 -2.55
CA TYR A 46 4.64 1.78 -1.89
C TYR A 46 5.40 1.91 -0.57
N THR A 47 4.77 1.52 0.54
CA THR A 47 5.41 1.42 1.85
C THR A 47 5.14 0.05 2.47
N TYR A 48 5.87 -0.30 3.52
CA TYR A 48 5.67 -1.53 4.26
C TYR A 48 5.10 -1.24 5.65
N VAL A 49 4.16 -2.08 6.07
CA VAL A 49 3.58 -2.08 7.40
C VAL A 49 3.73 -3.49 7.97
N ASP A 50 4.31 -3.57 9.16
CA ASP A 50 4.37 -4.81 9.91
C ASP A 50 3.03 -5.03 10.63
N TYR A 51 2.46 -6.23 10.49
CA TYR A 51 1.17 -6.64 11.06
C TYR A 51 1.33 -7.97 11.78
N THR A 52 0.73 -8.09 12.97
CA THR A 52 0.66 -9.36 13.70
C THR A 52 -0.74 -9.93 13.57
N ASP A 53 -0.85 -11.16 13.06
CA ASP A 53 -2.14 -11.81 12.84
C ASP A 53 -2.71 -12.48 14.10
N THR A 54 -3.89 -13.08 13.97
CA THR A 54 -4.59 -13.73 15.11
C THR A 54 -3.87 -14.96 15.66
N ASN A 55 -2.91 -15.51 14.92
CA ASN A 55 -2.07 -16.64 15.34
C ASN A 55 -0.72 -16.16 15.89
N MET A 56 -0.58 -14.86 16.18
CA MET A 56 0.67 -14.22 16.63
C MET A 56 1.80 -14.28 15.61
N GLN A 57 1.50 -14.58 14.33
CA GLN A 57 2.49 -14.54 13.26
C GLN A 57 2.67 -13.10 12.80
N LYS A 58 3.94 -12.65 12.73
CA LYS A 58 4.29 -11.35 12.16
C LYS A 58 4.38 -11.45 10.64
N TRP A 59 3.86 -10.43 9.98
CA TRP A 59 3.80 -10.27 8.54
C TRP A 59 4.28 -8.89 8.14
N ARG A 60 4.98 -8.81 7.02
CA ARG A 60 5.18 -7.56 6.29
C ARG A 60 4.11 -7.45 5.22
N LEU A 61 3.37 -6.35 5.22
CA LEU A 61 2.35 -6.03 4.23
C LEU A 61 2.78 -4.80 3.45
N CYS A 62 2.64 -4.83 2.13
CA CYS A 62 2.82 -3.65 1.32
C CYS A 62 1.53 -2.83 1.27
N VAL A 63 1.64 -1.53 1.48
CA VAL A 63 0.55 -0.57 1.27
C VAL A 63 0.90 0.27 0.05
N VAL A 64 -0.01 0.29 -0.91
CA VAL A 64 0.04 1.20 -2.05
C VAL A 64 -0.88 2.37 -1.76
N GLY A 65 -0.41 3.59 -2.02
CA GLY A 65 -1.22 4.80 -1.95
C GLY A 65 -1.10 5.59 -3.24
N HIS A 66 -2.21 6.21 -3.66
CA HIS A 66 -2.28 7.00 -4.89
C HIS A 66 -2.55 8.47 -4.57
N ALA A 67 -1.86 9.35 -5.30
CA ALA A 67 -2.18 10.76 -5.41
C ALA A 67 -2.54 11.07 -6.87
N HIS A 68 -3.73 11.61 -7.10
CA HIS A 68 -4.22 11.96 -8.43
C HIS A 68 -3.89 13.42 -8.77
N MET A 69 -3.58 13.64 -10.05
CA MET A 69 -3.38 14.98 -10.57
C MET A 69 -4.71 15.74 -10.67
N LYS A 70 -4.72 16.96 -10.16
CA LYS A 70 -5.78 17.95 -10.37
C LYS A 70 -5.11 19.30 -10.57
N ASP A 71 -5.47 20.01 -11.64
CA ASP A 71 -4.93 21.33 -11.98
C ASP A 71 -3.38 21.39 -12.00
N GLY A 72 -2.74 20.34 -12.53
CA GLY A 72 -1.29 20.23 -12.64
C GLY A 72 -0.56 19.83 -11.35
N LYS A 73 -1.28 19.47 -10.28
CA LYS A 73 -0.73 19.09 -8.98
C LYS A 73 -1.30 17.76 -8.49
N TYR A 74 -0.45 16.90 -7.94
CA TYR A 74 -0.85 15.60 -7.38
C TYR A 74 -1.42 15.73 -5.97
N GLU A 75 -2.53 16.43 -5.78
CA GLU A 75 -3.04 16.74 -4.43
C GLU A 75 -4.40 16.12 -4.10
N THR A 76 -4.99 15.40 -5.04
CA THR A 76 -6.27 14.72 -4.83
C THR A 76 -6.04 13.29 -4.35
N PRO A 77 -6.70 12.85 -3.26
CA PRO A 77 -6.71 11.44 -2.87
C PRO A 77 -7.11 10.51 -4.02
N GLY A 78 -6.24 9.56 -4.34
CA GLY A 78 -6.61 8.39 -5.13
C GLY A 78 -7.08 7.26 -4.22
N ASN A 79 -6.76 6.03 -4.61
CA ASN A 79 -7.05 4.83 -3.82
C ASN A 79 -5.78 4.28 -3.17
N SER A 80 -5.95 3.76 -1.96
CA SER A 80 -4.98 2.91 -1.27
C SER A 80 -5.49 1.48 -1.22
N PHE A 81 -4.57 0.52 -1.34
CA PHE A 81 -4.87 -0.89 -1.29
C PHE A 81 -3.64 -1.71 -0.86
N ILE A 82 -3.86 -3.00 -0.60
CA ILE A 82 -2.83 -3.95 -0.21
C ILE A 82 -2.69 -4.97 -1.34
N PRO A 83 -1.54 -5.05 -2.03
CA PRO A 83 -1.36 -6.00 -3.11
C PRO A 83 -1.61 -7.43 -2.63
N GLY A 84 -2.51 -8.13 -3.33
CA GLY A 84 -2.92 -9.48 -2.95
C GLY A 84 -4.28 -9.56 -2.27
N TRP A 85 -4.75 -8.50 -1.61
CA TRP A 85 -6.09 -8.46 -1.00
C TRP A 85 -7.13 -8.07 -2.06
N GLU A 86 -7.77 -9.06 -2.67
CA GLU A 86 -8.53 -8.86 -3.90
C GLU A 86 -9.86 -8.14 -3.70
N GLY A 87 -10.18 -7.24 -4.64
CA GLY A 87 -11.47 -6.55 -4.71
C GLY A 87 -11.67 -5.50 -3.63
N TRP A 88 -10.59 -5.06 -2.97
CA TRP A 88 -10.64 -4.06 -1.91
C TRP A 88 -9.71 -2.88 -2.20
N ASP A 89 -10.25 -1.69 -2.03
CA ASP A 89 -9.51 -0.45 -1.89
C ASP A 89 -10.27 0.50 -0.96
N THR A 90 -9.60 1.57 -0.57
CA THR A 90 -10.17 2.69 0.19
C THR A 90 -9.54 3.98 -0.31
N PRO A 91 -10.17 5.16 -0.18
CA PRO A 91 -9.50 6.42 -0.50
C PRO A 91 -8.19 6.55 0.28
N THR A 92 -7.12 6.98 -0.38
CA THR A 92 -5.85 7.30 0.28
C THR A 92 -6.09 8.44 1.29
N PRO A 93 -5.63 8.34 2.54
CA PRO A 93 -5.77 9.43 3.49
C PRO A 93 -5.20 10.76 2.93
N VAL A 94 -5.89 11.87 3.18
CA VAL A 94 -5.49 13.19 2.63
C VAL A 94 -4.04 13.57 2.99
N PRO A 95 -3.56 13.36 4.24
CA PRO A 95 -2.16 13.64 4.59
C PRO A 95 -1.17 12.80 3.75
N ASP A 96 -1.48 11.51 3.54
CA ASP A 96 -0.64 10.59 2.80
C ASP A 96 -0.61 10.94 1.31
N ALA A 97 -1.75 11.28 0.71
CA ALA A 97 -1.80 11.74 -0.67
C ALA A 97 -0.91 12.97 -0.90
N LYS A 98 -0.94 13.94 0.02
CA LYS A 98 -0.05 15.12 -0.02
C LYS A 98 1.43 14.75 0.16
N GLN A 99 1.71 13.78 1.01
CA GLN A 99 3.08 13.28 1.20
C GLN A 99 3.60 12.64 -0.08
N ILE A 100 2.85 11.70 -0.66
CA ILE A 100 3.17 11.00 -1.92
C ILE A 100 3.40 12.00 -3.06
N ALA A 101 2.59 13.05 -3.13
CA ALA A 101 2.75 14.14 -4.08
C ALA A 101 4.16 14.73 -4.07
N GLY A 102 4.67 15.01 -2.86
CA GLY A 102 5.95 15.69 -2.63
C GLY A 102 7.18 14.79 -2.71
N LEU A 103 7.03 13.46 -2.72
CA LEU A 103 8.17 12.54 -2.81
C LEU A 103 8.83 12.59 -4.20
N PRO A 104 10.16 12.55 -4.32
CA PRO A 104 10.80 12.34 -5.62
C PRO A 104 10.52 10.91 -6.14
N CYS A 105 10.60 10.72 -7.45
CA CYS A 105 10.63 9.38 -8.04
C CYS A 105 11.84 8.62 -7.48
N ALA A 106 11.62 7.41 -6.97
CA ALA A 106 12.67 6.69 -6.26
C ALA A 106 12.38 5.20 -6.15
N GLY A 107 13.45 4.45 -5.86
CA GLY A 107 13.39 3.02 -5.56
C GLY A 107 13.27 2.14 -6.79
N SER A 108 13.13 0.84 -6.54
CA SER A 108 12.84 -0.17 -7.57
C SER A 108 11.49 -0.79 -7.25
N PHE A 109 10.73 -1.10 -8.30
CA PHE A 109 9.44 -1.75 -8.12
C PHE A 109 9.63 -3.05 -7.32
N PRO A 110 8.86 -3.30 -6.24
CA PRO A 110 9.15 -4.38 -5.30
C PRO A 110 8.91 -5.79 -5.84
N ASP A 111 8.43 -5.96 -7.08
CA ASP A 111 8.11 -7.27 -7.67
C ASP A 111 7.33 -8.16 -6.68
N ASN A 112 7.79 -9.39 -6.42
CA ASN A 112 7.11 -10.32 -5.53
C ASN A 112 7.11 -9.85 -4.06
N ALA A 113 8.02 -8.95 -3.66
CA ALA A 113 8.08 -8.42 -2.29
C ALA A 113 6.89 -7.49 -1.96
N ARG A 114 6.06 -7.13 -2.95
CA ARG A 114 4.80 -6.41 -2.69
C ARG A 114 3.72 -7.29 -2.05
N TYR A 115 3.86 -8.61 -2.12
CA TYR A 115 2.92 -9.56 -1.52
C TYR A 115 3.25 -9.82 -0.05
N PRO A 116 2.27 -10.27 0.76
CA PRO A 116 2.51 -10.60 2.16
C PRO A 116 3.66 -11.60 2.33
N ALA A 117 4.56 -11.31 3.27
CA ALA A 117 5.65 -12.20 3.65
C ALA A 117 5.68 -12.35 5.17
N LYS A 118 5.92 -13.56 5.67
CA LYS A 118 6.13 -13.77 7.11
C LYS A 118 7.46 -13.15 7.54
N LEU A 119 7.44 -12.54 8.71
CA LEU A 119 8.65 -12.07 9.38
C LEU A 119 9.11 -13.15 10.36
N ALA A 120 10.43 -13.39 10.37
CA ALA A 120 11.09 -14.30 11.31
C ALA A 120 11.14 -13.72 12.72
#